data_AF-A0AAW0RKT4-F1
#
_entry.id   AF-A0AAW0RKT4-F1
#
_cell.length_a   1.000
_cell.length_b   1.000
_cell.length_c   1.000
_cell.angle_alpha   90.00
_cell.angle_beta   90.00
_cell.angle_gamma   90.00
#
_symmetry.space_group_name_H-M   'P 1'
#
loop_
_entity.id
_entity.type
_entity.pdbx_description
1 polymer ?
#
loop_
_entity_poly.entity_id
_entity_poly.type
_entity_poly.pdbx_seq_one_letter_code
_entity_poly.pdbx_strand_id
1 'polypeptide(L)'
;MKLSIIMAAGAGLAAATPLRVRQTESKRPFVQPADDNDLAKCGNVLFLKNTEYMSEECAGTLEYCQKGYYAKFDESFGSAEECVASREPAPLKPFKQPDDSVQSCGNPSFRGNTEYKSEACVGTLNYCQKGYYTQFKESFSSAKECVASREPAPLKPFKQPDNSINSVKSCGNTKGESEACVGTLEYCQKGYYAQFNESFGSAEECVASRESALLKPFKQPDNSVDSCGIPSFRGNTQGHSEPCVGTVMYCSKGYWAEYKEESFASEEECLKARNPAHKPAPAPPSVPTPQPTPEPESKPTPISASESASESVTEPTPEPAPVQTCIPQKEDEDR
;
A
#
# COMPACT_ATOMS: atom_id res chain seq x y z
N MET A 1 82.67 3.37 -11.48
CA MET A 1 81.83 2.37 -10.80
C MET A 1 80.44 2.50 -11.40
N LYS A 2 79.96 1.50 -12.15
CA LYS A 2 78.65 1.52 -12.83
C LYS A 2 77.65 0.72 -11.99
N LEU A 3 76.67 1.40 -11.38
CA LEU A 3 75.53 0.77 -10.72
C LEU A 3 74.45 0.48 -11.77
N SER A 4 74.06 -0.79 -11.92
CA SER A 4 72.89 -1.21 -12.70
C SER A 4 71.74 -1.49 -11.74
N ILE A 5 70.63 -0.78 -11.90
CA ILE A 5 69.38 -0.99 -11.18
C ILE A 5 68.46 -1.82 -12.08
N ILE A 6 68.15 -3.05 -11.66
CA ILE A 6 67.20 -3.93 -12.34
C ILE A 6 65.82 -3.70 -11.68
N MET A 7 64.91 -3.06 -12.40
CA MET A 7 63.49 -2.95 -12.05
C MET A 7 62.77 -4.24 -12.43
N ALA A 8 62.23 -4.95 -11.43
CA ALA A 8 61.39 -6.13 -11.63
C ALA A 8 59.93 -5.68 -11.83
N ALA A 9 59.38 -5.94 -13.01
CA ALA A 9 57.97 -5.75 -13.32
C ALA A 9 57.15 -6.92 -12.76
N GLY A 10 56.37 -6.66 -11.70
CA GLY A 10 55.39 -7.60 -11.17
C GLY A 10 54.11 -7.55 -12.00
N ALA A 11 53.84 -8.60 -12.78
CA ALA A 11 52.55 -8.80 -13.44
C ALA A 11 51.50 -9.20 -12.39
N GLY A 12 50.57 -8.28 -12.09
CA GLY A 12 49.40 -8.56 -11.26
C GLY A 12 48.39 -9.42 -12.02
N LEU A 13 48.27 -10.69 -11.64
CA LEU A 13 47.16 -11.56 -12.02
C LEU A 13 45.89 -11.03 -11.34
N ALA A 14 45.07 -10.29 -12.09
CA ALA A 14 43.69 -10.03 -11.70
C ALA A 14 42.93 -11.37 -11.78
N ALA A 15 42.78 -12.03 -10.64
CA ALA A 15 41.88 -13.15 -10.49
C ALA A 15 40.45 -12.67 -10.78
N ALA A 16 39.96 -12.92 -11.99
CA ALA A 16 38.55 -12.86 -12.29
C ALA A 16 37.85 -13.90 -11.42
N THR A 17 37.36 -13.45 -10.26
CA THR A 17 36.44 -14.23 -9.45
C THR A 17 35.29 -14.64 -10.37
N PRO A 18 34.93 -15.93 -10.43
CA PRO A 18 33.79 -16.35 -11.23
C PRO A 18 32.60 -15.52 -10.75
N LEU A 19 31.97 -14.80 -11.67
CA LEU A 19 30.64 -14.24 -11.49
C LEU A 19 29.78 -15.42 -11.08
N ARG A 20 29.63 -15.58 -9.76
CA ARG A 20 28.74 -16.54 -9.14
C ARG A 20 27.41 -16.23 -9.79
N VAL A 21 26.99 -17.13 -10.70
CA VAL A 21 25.68 -17.10 -11.34
C VAL A 21 24.73 -16.82 -10.20
N ARG A 22 24.21 -15.59 -10.14
CA ARG A 22 23.26 -15.13 -9.13
C ARG A 22 22.16 -16.16 -9.22
N GLN A 23 22.19 -17.12 -8.29
CA GLN A 23 21.16 -18.11 -8.25
C GLN A 23 19.86 -17.31 -8.24
N THR A 24 18.93 -17.70 -9.08
CA THR A 24 17.50 -17.52 -8.83
C THR A 24 17.13 -18.30 -7.56
N GLU A 25 17.91 -18.11 -6.49
CA GLU A 25 17.64 -18.55 -5.15
C GLU A 25 16.41 -17.77 -4.74
N SER A 26 15.39 -18.52 -4.31
CA SER A 26 14.22 -17.99 -3.64
C SER A 26 14.63 -16.85 -2.72
N LYS A 27 14.14 -15.65 -3.02
CA LYS A 27 14.37 -14.46 -2.18
C LYS A 27 14.07 -14.84 -0.73
N ARG A 28 14.91 -14.42 0.21
CA ARG A 28 14.64 -14.69 1.62
C ARG A 28 13.38 -13.93 2.05
N PRO A 29 12.53 -14.49 2.92
CA PRO A 29 11.31 -13.83 3.35
C PRO A 29 11.64 -12.51 4.06
N PHE A 30 10.74 -11.53 3.94
CA PHE A 30 10.84 -10.29 4.69
C PHE A 30 10.49 -10.52 6.16
N VAL A 31 11.34 -10.06 7.07
CA VAL A 31 11.17 -10.23 8.52
C VAL A 31 10.78 -8.89 9.14
N GLN A 32 9.65 -8.86 9.86
CA GLN A 32 9.28 -7.70 10.67
C GLN A 32 10.12 -7.65 11.95
N PRO A 33 10.43 -6.44 12.48
CA PRO A 33 11.11 -6.31 13.76
C PRO A 33 10.33 -7.05 14.85
N ALA A 34 11.07 -7.76 15.71
CA ALA A 34 10.47 -8.40 16.86
C ALA A 34 10.08 -7.36 17.92
N ASP A 35 9.20 -7.76 18.84
CA ASP A 35 8.97 -6.96 20.04
C ASP A 35 10.28 -6.90 20.86
N ASP A 36 10.59 -5.75 21.44
CA ASP A 36 11.80 -5.56 22.28
C ASP A 36 11.85 -6.58 23.44
N ASN A 37 10.71 -7.17 23.82
CA ASN A 37 10.58 -8.19 24.86
C ASN A 37 10.69 -9.64 24.34
N ASP A 38 10.79 -9.88 23.02
CA ASP A 38 10.96 -11.21 22.44
C ASP A 38 12.42 -11.68 22.63
N LEU A 39 12.71 -12.16 23.85
CA LEU A 39 14.02 -12.65 24.25
C LEU A 39 14.56 -13.78 23.35
N ALA A 40 13.68 -14.52 22.68
CA ALA A 40 14.08 -15.61 21.80
C ALA A 40 14.73 -15.09 20.51
N LYS A 41 14.24 -13.96 19.98
CA LYS A 41 14.75 -13.34 18.74
C LYS A 41 15.79 -12.27 19.00
N CYS A 42 15.57 -11.46 20.03
CA CYS A 42 16.41 -10.31 20.35
C CYS A 42 17.48 -10.59 21.42
N GLY A 43 17.47 -11.76 22.04
CA GLY A 43 18.36 -12.07 23.15
C GLY A 43 18.03 -11.28 24.42
N ASN A 44 18.87 -11.40 25.45
CA ASN A 44 18.60 -10.80 26.75
C ASN A 44 18.85 -9.29 26.75
N VAL A 45 17.77 -8.52 26.93
CA VAL A 45 17.72 -7.04 26.93
C VAL A 45 18.75 -6.40 27.85
N LEU A 46 19.14 -7.08 28.93
CA LEU A 46 20.14 -6.60 29.89
C LEU A 46 21.53 -6.39 29.26
N PHE A 47 21.83 -7.01 28.12
CA PHE A 47 23.10 -6.85 27.39
C PHE A 47 22.95 -6.07 26.06
N LEU A 48 21.75 -5.59 25.71
CA LEU A 48 21.44 -4.94 24.42
C LEU A 48 21.99 -3.53 24.22
N LYS A 49 22.84 -3.02 25.12
CA LYS A 49 23.59 -1.78 24.82
C LYS A 49 24.62 -1.96 23.71
N ASN A 50 24.98 -3.20 23.37
CA ASN A 50 25.73 -3.49 22.16
C ASN A 50 24.74 -3.71 21.00
N THR A 51 24.43 -2.61 20.30
CA THR A 51 23.76 -2.60 18.99
C THR A 51 24.55 -3.37 17.91
N GLU A 52 25.72 -3.91 18.25
CA GLU A 52 26.60 -4.57 17.31
C GLU A 52 26.10 -5.92 16.79
N TYR A 53 25.09 -6.55 17.38
CA TYR A 53 24.72 -7.93 17.03
C TYR A 53 23.21 -8.13 16.84
N MET A 54 22.51 -7.20 16.21
CA MET A 54 21.10 -7.42 15.90
C MET A 54 20.97 -8.33 14.68
N SER A 55 20.42 -9.52 14.91
CA SER A 55 19.94 -10.41 13.85
C SER A 55 18.81 -9.74 13.06
N GLU A 56 18.61 -10.18 11.82
CA GLU A 56 17.46 -9.75 11.01
C GLU A 56 16.13 -10.06 11.70
N GLU A 57 16.07 -11.15 12.47
CA GLU A 57 14.89 -11.54 13.25
C GLU A 57 14.55 -10.55 14.38
N CYS A 58 15.55 -9.87 14.94
CA CYS A 58 15.33 -8.87 15.97
C CYS A 58 15.06 -7.49 15.37
N ALA A 59 15.98 -6.99 14.54
CA ALA A 59 15.88 -5.65 13.97
C ALA A 59 14.81 -5.54 12.86
N GLY A 60 14.42 -6.66 12.25
CA GLY A 60 13.66 -6.68 11.02
C GLY A 60 14.51 -6.35 9.79
N THR A 61 14.05 -6.77 8.61
CA THR A 61 14.76 -6.66 7.34
C THR A 61 15.18 -5.22 6.99
N LEU A 62 14.29 -4.25 7.20
CA LEU A 62 14.59 -2.86 6.82
C LEU A 62 15.74 -2.27 7.64
N GLU A 63 15.66 -2.35 8.97
CA GLU A 63 16.73 -1.82 9.83
C GLU A 63 18.02 -2.64 9.66
N TYR A 64 17.90 -3.96 9.54
CA TYR A 64 19.03 -4.85 9.26
C TYR A 64 19.80 -4.46 8.00
N CYS A 65 19.10 -4.21 6.90
CA CYS A 65 19.70 -3.76 5.65
C CYS A 65 20.22 -2.31 5.75
N GLN A 66 19.45 -1.38 6.30
CA GLN A 66 19.84 0.04 6.40
C GLN A 66 21.06 0.27 7.30
N LYS A 67 21.19 -0.50 8.39
CA LYS A 67 22.32 -0.41 9.32
C LYS A 67 23.53 -1.23 8.89
N GLY A 68 23.42 -1.98 7.79
CA GLY A 68 24.51 -2.83 7.30
C GLY A 68 24.79 -4.05 8.19
N TYR A 69 23.81 -4.51 8.96
CA TYR A 69 24.00 -5.66 9.85
C TYR A 69 24.30 -6.95 9.08
N TYR A 70 23.86 -7.06 7.82
CA TYR A 70 24.20 -8.17 6.91
C TYR A 70 25.69 -8.51 6.84
N ALA A 71 26.57 -7.50 6.89
CA ALA A 71 28.01 -7.71 6.82
C ALA A 71 28.56 -8.54 8.00
N LYS A 72 27.83 -8.60 9.12
CA LYS A 72 28.20 -9.37 10.32
C LYS A 72 27.68 -10.80 10.32
N PHE A 73 26.77 -11.13 9.40
CA PHE A 73 26.18 -12.47 9.25
C PHE A 73 26.66 -13.15 7.97
N ASP A 74 27.87 -12.81 7.52
CA ASP A 74 28.50 -13.34 6.30
C ASP A 74 27.66 -13.13 5.02
N GLU A 75 26.76 -12.14 5.03
CA GLU A 75 26.01 -11.70 3.86
C GLU A 75 26.71 -10.49 3.25
N SER A 76 26.97 -10.53 1.94
CA SER A 76 27.62 -9.43 1.22
C SER A 76 26.66 -8.81 0.21
N PHE A 77 26.26 -7.58 0.49
CA PHE A 77 25.52 -6.73 -0.45
C PHE A 77 26.34 -5.48 -0.74
N GLY A 78 26.25 -4.96 -1.97
CA GLY A 78 26.92 -3.72 -2.35
C GLY A 78 26.22 -2.47 -1.80
N SER A 79 24.99 -2.62 -1.29
CA SER A 79 24.18 -1.52 -0.72
C SER A 79 23.05 -2.05 0.17
N ALA A 80 22.43 -1.16 0.96
CA ALA A 80 21.24 -1.48 1.72
C ALA A 80 20.05 -1.81 0.79
N GLU A 81 19.96 -1.13 -0.36
CA GLU A 81 18.93 -1.35 -1.37
C GLU A 81 19.06 -2.74 -2.01
N GLU A 82 20.29 -3.19 -2.28
CA GLU A 82 20.54 -4.55 -2.77
C GLU A 82 20.18 -5.61 -1.71
N CYS A 83 20.47 -5.34 -0.44
CA CYS A 83 20.04 -6.19 0.67
C CYS A 83 18.51 -6.32 0.70
N VAL A 84 17.76 -5.21 0.66
CA VAL A 84 16.28 -5.24 0.64
C VAL A 84 15.75 -5.92 -0.63
N ALA A 85 16.34 -5.66 -1.79
CA ALA A 85 15.93 -6.26 -3.06
C ALA A 85 16.15 -7.79 -3.10
N SER A 86 17.09 -8.31 -2.29
CA SER A 86 17.34 -9.74 -2.09
C SER A 86 16.23 -10.44 -1.30
N ARG A 87 15.37 -9.68 -0.62
CA ARG A 87 14.26 -10.19 0.18
C ARG A 87 12.95 -10.17 -0.60
N GLU A 88 12.00 -10.97 -0.16
CA GLU A 88 10.61 -10.89 -0.60
C GLU A 88 10.03 -9.50 -0.26
N PRO A 89 9.02 -9.02 -0.99
CA PRO A 89 8.36 -7.77 -0.66
C PRO A 89 7.81 -7.80 0.77
N ALA A 90 7.92 -6.67 1.48
CA ALA A 90 7.34 -6.55 2.82
C ALA A 90 5.83 -6.85 2.75
N PRO A 91 5.29 -7.72 3.63
CA PRO A 91 3.86 -7.89 3.73
C PRO A 91 3.23 -6.54 4.10
N LEU A 92 2.20 -6.16 3.34
CA LEU A 92 1.47 -4.94 3.60
C LEU A 92 0.79 -5.02 4.97
N LYS A 93 0.84 -3.92 5.73
CA LYS A 93 0.09 -3.87 7.01
C LYS A 93 -1.40 -3.63 6.73
N PRO A 94 -2.32 -4.20 7.52
CA PRO A 94 -3.75 -3.98 7.32
C PRO A 94 -4.13 -2.50 7.40
N PHE A 95 -5.02 -2.07 6.52
CA PHE A 95 -5.60 -0.73 6.58
C PHE A 95 -6.56 -0.63 7.78
N LYS A 96 -6.40 0.41 8.61
CA LYS A 96 -7.25 0.66 9.77
C LYS A 96 -8.20 1.82 9.49
N GLN A 97 -9.49 1.59 9.74
CA GLN A 97 -10.47 2.66 9.86
C GLN A 97 -10.26 3.36 11.22
N PRO A 98 -10.63 4.65 11.35
CA PRO A 98 -10.66 5.32 12.66
C PRO A 98 -11.58 4.56 13.61
N ASP A 99 -11.15 4.40 14.86
CA ASP A 99 -11.92 3.79 15.94
C ASP A 99 -11.94 4.76 17.12
N ASP A 100 -13.14 5.17 17.55
CA ASP A 100 -13.32 6.09 18.68
C ASP A 100 -13.36 5.36 20.03
N SER A 101 -13.15 4.04 20.05
CA SER A 101 -13.18 3.28 21.29
C SER A 101 -12.06 3.73 22.24
N VAL A 102 -12.41 3.86 23.51
CA VAL A 102 -11.44 4.19 24.58
C VAL A 102 -10.31 3.15 24.66
N GLN A 103 -10.57 1.93 24.21
CA GLN A 103 -9.58 0.86 24.19
C GLN A 103 -8.53 1.05 23.10
N SER A 104 -8.89 1.59 21.93
CA SER A 104 -7.98 1.83 20.81
C SER A 104 -7.32 3.21 20.85
N CYS A 105 -8.02 4.22 21.37
CA CYS A 105 -7.53 5.60 21.46
C CYS A 105 -6.90 5.98 22.81
N GLY A 106 -7.07 5.12 23.81
CA GLY A 106 -6.84 5.50 25.20
C GLY A 106 -7.81 6.61 25.66
N ASN A 107 -7.62 7.09 26.89
CA ASN A 107 -8.43 8.19 27.43
C ASN A 107 -7.73 9.53 27.14
N PRO A 108 -8.36 10.48 26.40
CA PRO A 108 -7.76 11.75 26.02
C PRO A 108 -7.51 12.68 27.22
N SER A 109 -8.14 12.42 28.36
CA SER A 109 -7.96 13.22 29.58
C SER A 109 -6.58 13.03 30.23
N PHE A 110 -5.82 12.00 29.84
CA PHE A 110 -4.48 11.76 30.40
C PHE A 110 -3.42 12.54 29.62
N ARG A 111 -2.81 13.51 30.29
CA ARG A 111 -1.69 14.29 29.75
C ARG A 111 -0.53 13.35 29.40
N GLY A 112 -0.12 13.35 28.14
CA GLY A 112 0.97 12.50 27.62
C GLY A 112 0.51 11.20 26.96
N ASN A 113 -0.80 10.91 26.94
CA ASN A 113 -1.32 9.82 26.10
C ASN A 113 -0.98 10.12 24.63
N THR A 114 -0.24 9.25 23.93
CA THR A 114 0.03 9.36 22.49
C THR A 114 -0.80 8.36 21.67
N GLU A 115 -1.56 7.49 22.34
CA GLU A 115 -2.44 6.47 21.73
C GLU A 115 -3.55 7.12 20.90
N TYR A 116 -3.98 8.33 21.25
CA TYR A 116 -4.93 9.09 20.42
C TYR A 116 -4.39 9.45 19.04
N LYS A 117 -3.08 9.28 18.80
CA LYS A 117 -2.43 9.43 17.48
C LYS A 117 -2.06 8.10 16.85
N SER A 118 -2.36 6.98 17.50
CA SER A 118 -2.11 5.65 16.95
C SER A 118 -2.91 5.46 15.67
N GLU A 119 -2.38 4.64 14.76
CA GLU A 119 -3.07 4.31 13.52
C GLU A 119 -4.44 3.67 13.75
N ALA A 120 -4.62 2.94 14.87
CA ALA A 120 -5.90 2.36 15.25
C ALA A 120 -6.94 3.44 15.61
N CYS A 121 -6.52 4.46 16.34
CA CYS A 121 -7.40 5.54 16.76
C CYS A 121 -7.79 6.46 15.58
N VAL A 122 -6.79 6.99 14.86
CA VAL A 122 -7.05 8.03 13.85
C VAL A 122 -7.35 7.46 12.45
N GLY A 123 -7.12 6.17 12.25
CA GLY A 123 -7.17 5.50 10.94
C GLY A 123 -5.92 5.75 10.09
N THR A 124 -5.65 4.81 9.17
CA THR A 124 -4.45 4.79 8.32
C THR A 124 -4.24 6.06 7.50
N LEU A 125 -5.29 6.60 6.87
CA LEU A 125 -5.17 7.80 6.04
C LEU A 125 -4.71 9.01 6.86
N ASN A 126 -5.36 9.26 7.99
CA ASN A 126 -5.04 10.40 8.84
C ASN A 126 -3.65 10.21 9.50
N TYR A 127 -3.36 8.98 9.96
CA TYR A 127 -2.06 8.59 10.50
C TYR A 127 -0.92 8.91 9.53
N CYS A 128 -1.05 8.50 8.27
CA CYS A 128 -0.06 8.76 7.23
C CYS A 128 0.00 10.25 6.84
N GLN A 129 -1.15 10.90 6.62
CA GLN A 129 -1.20 12.31 6.20
C GLN A 129 -0.64 13.27 7.26
N LYS A 130 -0.86 12.98 8.55
CA LYS A 130 -0.35 13.80 9.67
C LYS A 130 1.07 13.44 10.09
N GLY A 131 1.69 12.44 9.47
CA GLY A 131 3.06 12.03 9.79
C GLY A 131 3.20 11.34 11.14
N TYR A 132 2.12 10.79 11.71
CA TYR A 132 2.15 10.17 13.04
C TYR A 132 3.04 8.94 13.10
N TYR A 133 3.26 8.27 11.97
CA TYR A 133 4.21 7.15 11.83
C TYR A 133 5.60 7.41 12.43
N THR A 134 6.10 8.65 12.36
CA THR A 134 7.38 9.03 12.96
C THR A 134 7.42 8.87 14.48
N GLN A 135 6.30 9.08 15.18
CA GLN A 135 6.20 8.93 16.64
C GLN A 135 6.21 7.44 17.04
N PHE A 136 5.83 6.55 16.14
CA PHE A 136 5.78 5.10 16.35
C PHE A 136 7.00 4.38 15.75
N LYS A 137 8.11 5.11 15.55
CA LYS A 137 9.37 4.61 14.98
C LYS A 137 9.24 4.00 13.58
N GLU A 138 8.17 4.30 12.85
CA GLU A 138 8.06 3.96 11.45
C GLU A 138 8.74 5.06 10.61
N SER A 139 9.57 4.65 9.65
CA SER A 139 10.27 5.56 8.75
C SER A 139 9.70 5.45 7.34
N PHE A 140 8.98 6.49 6.93
CA PHE A 140 8.54 6.67 5.55
C PHE A 140 9.05 8.02 5.06
N SER A 141 9.52 8.07 3.81
CA SER A 141 9.96 9.31 3.17
C SER A 141 8.80 10.27 2.89
N SER A 142 7.57 9.76 2.82
CA SER A 142 6.36 10.55 2.58
C SER A 142 5.08 9.87 3.08
N ALA A 143 4.02 10.66 3.24
CA ALA A 143 2.67 10.14 3.52
C ALA A 143 2.18 9.16 2.43
N LYS A 144 2.57 9.37 1.17
CA LYS A 144 2.21 8.48 0.05
C LYS A 144 2.85 7.10 0.20
N GLU A 145 4.12 7.05 0.60
CA GLU A 145 4.82 5.80 0.88
C GLU A 145 4.20 5.08 2.09
N CYS A 146 3.85 5.84 3.14
CA CYS A 146 3.12 5.29 4.29
C CYS A 146 1.81 4.61 3.85
N VAL A 147 0.97 5.26 3.03
CA VAL A 147 -0.27 4.66 2.53
C VAL A 147 0.01 3.45 1.61
N ALA A 148 1.03 3.53 0.75
CA ALA A 148 1.40 2.44 -0.15
C ALA A 148 1.96 1.20 0.58
N SER A 149 2.45 1.36 1.81
CA SER A 149 2.90 0.25 2.67
C SER A 149 1.76 -0.51 3.34
N ARG A 150 0.51 -0.06 3.15
CA ARG A 150 -0.69 -0.66 3.73
C ARG A 150 -1.47 -1.42 2.68
N GLU A 151 -2.28 -2.35 3.14
CA GLU A 151 -3.31 -2.97 2.30
C GLU A 151 -4.23 -1.88 1.75
N PRO A 152 -4.83 -2.08 0.56
CA PRO A 152 -5.82 -1.15 0.03
C PRO A 152 -6.94 -0.93 1.05
N ALA A 153 -7.39 0.32 1.18
CA ALA A 153 -8.51 0.64 2.04
C ALA A 153 -9.72 -0.23 1.66
N PRO A 154 -10.42 -0.85 2.62
CA PRO A 154 -11.70 -1.48 2.35
C PRO A 154 -12.62 -0.45 1.71
N LEU A 155 -13.15 -0.79 0.53
CA LEU A 155 -14.11 0.08 -0.15
C LEU A 155 -15.35 0.19 0.74
N LYS A 156 -15.85 1.42 0.95
CA LYS A 156 -17.09 1.58 1.71
C LYS A 156 -18.28 1.19 0.84
N PRO A 157 -19.34 0.57 1.38
CA PRO A 157 -20.51 0.20 0.59
C PRO A 157 -21.13 1.40 -0.12
N PHE A 158 -21.53 1.22 -1.38
CA PHE A 158 -22.31 2.23 -2.08
C PHE A 158 -23.71 2.34 -1.47
N LYS A 159 -24.11 3.55 -1.10
CA LYS A 159 -25.44 3.82 -0.56
C LYS A 159 -26.32 4.44 -1.64
N GLN A 160 -27.50 3.86 -1.84
CA GLN A 160 -28.54 4.52 -2.62
C GLN A 160 -29.28 5.55 -1.74
N PRO A 161 -29.83 6.62 -2.35
CA PRO A 161 -30.70 7.54 -1.62
C PRO A 161 -31.88 6.77 -1.04
N ASP A 162 -32.07 6.91 0.27
CA ASP A 162 -33.19 6.26 0.96
C ASP A 162 -34.47 7.09 0.75
N ASN A 163 -35.23 6.70 -0.27
CA ASN A 163 -36.53 7.32 -0.60
C ASN A 163 -37.68 6.82 0.29
N SER A 164 -37.41 6.01 1.32
CA SER A 164 -38.47 5.51 2.18
C SER A 164 -39.12 6.65 2.97
N ILE A 165 -40.44 6.58 3.12
CA ILE A 165 -41.22 7.56 3.91
C ILE A 165 -40.71 7.63 5.37
N ASN A 166 -40.11 6.54 5.86
CA ASN A 166 -39.49 6.47 7.19
C ASN A 166 -38.12 7.18 7.24
N SER A 167 -37.39 7.25 6.13
CA SER A 167 -36.12 7.97 6.04
C SER A 167 -36.29 9.47 6.22
N VAL A 168 -37.43 10.04 5.80
CA VAL A 168 -37.75 11.46 6.00
C VAL A 168 -37.66 11.86 7.47
N LYS A 169 -37.96 10.94 8.41
CA LYS A 169 -37.78 11.19 9.86
C LYS A 169 -36.33 11.09 10.31
N SER A 170 -35.52 10.23 9.69
CA SER A 170 -34.12 10.01 10.09
C SER A 170 -33.15 11.02 9.47
N CYS A 171 -33.49 11.57 8.30
CA CYS A 171 -32.66 12.54 7.58
C CYS A 171 -32.83 13.99 8.07
N GLY A 172 -33.92 14.30 8.79
CA GLY A 172 -34.12 15.52 9.57
C GLY A 172 -33.93 16.86 8.82
N ASN A 173 -34.17 17.97 9.52
CA ASN A 173 -34.03 19.33 8.93
C ASN A 173 -32.56 19.80 8.81
N THR A 174 -31.59 19.06 9.37
CA THR A 174 -30.17 19.46 9.38
C THR A 174 -29.21 18.38 8.87
N LYS A 175 -29.70 17.28 8.27
CA LYS A 175 -28.82 16.19 7.77
C LYS A 175 -29.27 15.55 6.45
N GLY A 176 -29.81 16.37 5.57
CA GLY A 176 -29.95 16.04 4.14
C GLY A 176 -28.61 15.98 3.39
N GLU A 177 -27.47 15.93 4.06
CA GLU A 177 -26.13 15.91 3.45
C GLU A 177 -25.34 14.65 3.82
N SER A 178 -25.88 13.78 4.68
CA SER A 178 -25.23 12.51 4.97
C SER A 178 -25.36 11.55 3.79
N GLU A 179 -24.33 10.74 3.55
CA GLU A 179 -24.31 9.76 2.45
C GLU A 179 -25.49 8.78 2.49
N ALA A 180 -25.99 8.46 3.69
CA ALA A 180 -27.16 7.59 3.85
C ALA A 180 -28.46 8.24 3.35
N CYS A 181 -28.57 9.56 3.38
CA CYS A 181 -29.77 10.29 2.99
C CYS A 181 -29.77 10.62 1.49
N VAL A 182 -28.67 11.16 0.98
CA VAL A 182 -28.58 11.59 -0.43
C VAL A 182 -28.07 10.49 -1.37
N GLY A 183 -27.55 9.41 -0.81
CA GLY A 183 -26.83 8.39 -1.55
C GLY A 183 -25.42 8.84 -1.94
N THR A 184 -24.57 7.86 -2.22
CA THR A 184 -23.15 8.05 -2.49
C THR A 184 -22.87 8.95 -3.70
N LEU A 185 -23.66 8.84 -4.78
CA LEU A 185 -23.41 9.63 -5.98
C LEU A 185 -23.56 11.14 -5.71
N GLU A 186 -24.69 11.53 -5.11
CA GLU A 186 -24.94 12.92 -4.77
C GLU A 186 -24.01 13.40 -3.66
N TYR A 187 -23.74 12.57 -2.65
CA TYR A 187 -22.76 12.85 -1.60
C TYR A 187 -21.38 13.21 -2.14
N CYS A 188 -20.87 12.42 -3.09
CA CYS A 188 -19.59 12.68 -3.74
C CYS A 188 -19.65 13.89 -4.69
N GLN A 189 -20.69 14.01 -5.52
CA GLN A 189 -20.81 15.12 -6.47
C GLN A 189 -20.96 16.49 -5.79
N LYS A 190 -21.65 16.55 -4.66
CA LYS A 190 -21.86 17.79 -3.88
C LYS A 190 -20.70 18.11 -2.94
N GLY A 191 -19.72 17.22 -2.80
CA GLY A 191 -18.58 17.43 -1.92
C GLY A 191 -18.90 17.30 -0.44
N TYR A 192 -20.02 16.65 -0.06
CA TYR A 192 -20.43 16.53 1.34
C TYR A 192 -19.41 15.76 2.19
N TYR A 193 -18.60 14.89 1.57
CA TYR A 193 -17.51 14.16 2.22
C TYR A 193 -16.56 15.04 3.04
N ALA A 194 -16.32 16.29 2.62
CA ALA A 194 -15.45 17.21 3.35
C ALA A 194 -15.98 17.55 4.75
N GLN A 195 -17.31 17.55 4.92
CA GLN A 195 -17.94 17.84 6.20
C GLN A 195 -17.87 16.66 7.19
N PHE A 196 -17.68 15.45 6.68
CA PHE A 196 -17.59 14.22 7.46
C PHE A 196 -16.14 13.77 7.67
N ASN A 197 -15.18 14.70 7.58
CA ASN A 197 -13.74 14.45 7.70
C ASN A 197 -13.21 13.40 6.70
N GLU A 198 -13.90 13.22 5.58
CA GLU A 198 -13.37 12.46 4.45
C GLU A 198 -12.68 13.43 3.50
N SER A 199 -11.46 13.08 3.08
CA SER A 199 -10.66 13.91 2.17
C SER A 199 -10.45 13.14 0.88
N PHE A 200 -11.03 13.66 -0.20
CA PHE A 200 -10.81 13.18 -1.56
C PHE A 200 -10.36 14.37 -2.42
N GLY A 201 -9.44 14.14 -3.34
CA GLY A 201 -8.98 15.16 -4.29
C GLY A 201 -10.04 15.52 -5.33
N SER A 202 -11.06 14.67 -5.51
CA SER A 202 -12.16 14.86 -6.47
C SER A 202 -13.41 14.06 -6.12
N ALA A 203 -14.53 14.39 -6.77
CA ALA A 203 -15.76 13.61 -6.66
C ALA A 203 -15.60 12.19 -7.24
N GLU A 204 -14.81 12.05 -8.30
CA GLU A 204 -14.49 10.78 -8.94
C GLU A 204 -13.70 9.87 -8.00
N GLU A 205 -12.73 10.42 -7.28
CA GLU A 205 -11.97 9.69 -6.25
C GLU A 205 -12.88 9.28 -5.09
N CYS A 206 -13.81 10.15 -4.68
CA CYS A 206 -14.83 9.80 -3.70
C CYS A 206 -15.68 8.60 -4.17
N VAL A 207 -16.19 8.61 -5.41
CA VAL A 207 -16.97 7.49 -5.95
C VAL A 207 -16.12 6.22 -6.10
N ALA A 208 -14.86 6.34 -6.52
CA ALA A 208 -13.94 5.21 -6.66
C ALA A 208 -13.53 4.60 -5.31
N SER A 209 -13.60 5.36 -4.22
CA SER A 209 -13.38 4.86 -2.84
C SER A 209 -14.50 3.98 -2.32
N ARG A 210 -15.61 3.91 -3.06
CA ARG A 210 -16.80 3.15 -2.70
C ARG A 210 -16.83 1.86 -3.50
N GLU A 211 -17.48 0.84 -2.94
CA GLU A 211 -17.84 -0.33 -3.71
C GLU A 211 -18.63 0.16 -4.92
N SER A 212 -18.36 -0.38 -6.11
CA SER A 212 -18.93 0.19 -7.31
C SER A 212 -20.46 0.13 -7.26
N ALA A 213 -21.12 1.31 -7.35
CA ALA A 213 -22.57 1.50 -7.42
C ALA A 213 -23.30 0.55 -8.38
N LEU A 214 -22.57 0.19 -9.44
CA LEU A 214 -23.05 -0.56 -10.57
C LEU A 214 -23.16 -2.06 -10.27
N LEU A 215 -22.55 -2.53 -9.19
CA LEU A 215 -22.50 -3.94 -8.86
C LEU A 215 -23.60 -4.25 -7.84
N LYS A 216 -24.80 -4.62 -8.32
CA LYS A 216 -25.85 -5.09 -7.40
C LYS A 216 -25.32 -6.34 -6.66
N PRO A 217 -25.62 -6.50 -5.36
CA PRO A 217 -25.13 -7.65 -4.61
C PRO A 217 -25.54 -8.96 -5.29
N PHE A 218 -24.60 -9.90 -5.40
CA PHE A 218 -24.91 -11.23 -5.87
C PHE A 218 -25.82 -11.95 -4.86
N LYS A 219 -27.00 -12.35 -5.33
CA LYS A 219 -28.03 -13.02 -4.53
C LYS A 219 -27.94 -14.52 -4.71
N GLN A 220 -27.92 -15.24 -3.59
CA GLN A 220 -28.24 -16.65 -3.57
C GLN A 220 -29.75 -16.82 -3.78
N PRO A 221 -30.22 -17.93 -4.38
CA PRO A 221 -31.64 -18.22 -4.48
C PRO A 221 -32.28 -18.32 -3.09
N ASP A 222 -33.32 -17.54 -2.85
CA ASP A 222 -34.18 -17.61 -1.68
C ASP A 222 -35.44 -18.41 -2.05
N ASN A 223 -35.71 -19.47 -1.29
CA ASN A 223 -36.90 -20.31 -1.47
C ASN A 223 -38.06 -19.87 -0.55
N SER A 224 -37.96 -18.71 0.08
CA SER A 224 -39.02 -18.16 0.93
C SER A 224 -40.29 -17.94 0.11
N VAL A 225 -41.35 -18.67 0.49
CA VAL A 225 -42.68 -18.60 -0.14
C VAL A 225 -43.25 -17.18 -0.04
N ASP A 226 -42.93 -16.46 1.02
CA ASP A 226 -43.38 -15.09 1.26
C ASP A 226 -42.77 -14.09 0.27
N SER A 227 -41.54 -14.34 -0.19
CA SER A 227 -40.82 -13.44 -1.11
C SER A 227 -41.03 -13.81 -2.59
N CYS A 228 -41.15 -15.10 -2.87
CA CYS A 228 -41.17 -15.65 -4.23
C CYS A 228 -42.55 -16.02 -4.75
N GLY A 229 -43.55 -16.01 -3.86
CA GLY A 229 -44.93 -16.37 -4.17
C GLY A 229 -45.11 -17.86 -4.43
N ILE A 230 -46.37 -18.31 -4.43
CA ILE A 230 -46.70 -19.71 -4.72
C ILE A 230 -46.75 -19.87 -6.26
N PRO A 231 -45.97 -20.81 -6.84
CA PRO A 231 -45.88 -20.99 -8.30
C PRO A 231 -47.18 -21.46 -8.98
N SER A 232 -48.22 -21.78 -8.21
CA SER A 232 -49.47 -22.38 -8.71
C SER A 232 -50.45 -21.41 -9.37
N PHE A 233 -50.23 -20.10 -9.30
CA PHE A 233 -51.09 -19.11 -9.97
C PHE A 233 -50.52 -18.73 -11.34
N ARG A 234 -51.23 -19.12 -12.41
CA ARG A 234 -50.90 -18.72 -13.81
C ARG A 234 -50.71 -17.20 -13.88
N GLY A 235 -49.50 -16.78 -14.22
CA GLY A 235 -49.14 -15.37 -14.45
C GLY A 235 -48.24 -14.74 -13.40
N ASN A 236 -47.80 -15.47 -12.37
CA ASN A 236 -46.87 -14.91 -11.39
C ASN A 236 -45.42 -14.90 -11.91
N THR A 237 -44.98 -13.75 -12.45
CA THR A 237 -43.57 -13.52 -12.86
C THR A 237 -42.64 -13.28 -11.67
N GLN A 238 -43.15 -13.24 -10.44
CA GLN A 238 -42.34 -13.02 -9.24
C GLN A 238 -41.33 -14.14 -8.97
N GLY A 239 -41.63 -15.35 -9.46
CA GLY A 239 -40.70 -16.47 -9.45
C GLY A 239 -39.47 -16.29 -10.35
N HIS A 240 -39.43 -15.28 -11.22
CA HIS A 240 -38.26 -14.95 -12.06
C HIS A 240 -37.40 -13.84 -11.44
N SER A 241 -37.78 -13.31 -10.28
CA SER A 241 -37.01 -12.26 -9.64
C SER A 241 -35.65 -12.79 -9.16
N GLU A 242 -34.62 -11.94 -9.26
CA GLU A 242 -33.25 -12.28 -8.86
C GLU A 242 -33.13 -12.83 -7.42
N PRO A 243 -33.85 -12.31 -6.40
CA PRO A 243 -33.86 -12.91 -5.06
C PRO A 243 -34.30 -14.37 -5.04
N CYS A 244 -35.22 -14.78 -5.93
CA CYS A 244 -35.84 -16.10 -5.90
C CYS A 244 -35.01 -17.15 -6.63
N VAL A 245 -34.51 -16.81 -7.81
CA VAL A 245 -33.73 -17.75 -8.62
C VAL A 245 -32.23 -17.67 -8.35
N GLY A 246 -31.78 -16.60 -7.70
CA GLY A 246 -30.37 -16.27 -7.52
C GLY A 246 -29.76 -15.64 -8.78
N THR A 247 -28.68 -14.88 -8.59
CA THR A 247 -28.03 -14.08 -9.64
C THR A 247 -27.56 -14.91 -10.83
N VAL A 248 -27.01 -16.10 -10.60
CA VAL A 248 -26.53 -16.97 -11.70
C VAL A 248 -27.68 -17.36 -12.63
N MET A 249 -28.77 -17.87 -12.07
CA MET A 249 -29.92 -18.30 -12.87
C MET A 249 -30.64 -17.10 -13.49
N TYR A 250 -30.74 -16.00 -12.75
CA TYR A 250 -31.29 -14.75 -13.26
C TYR A 250 -30.54 -14.26 -14.51
N CYS A 251 -29.20 -14.18 -14.44
CA CYS A 251 -28.34 -13.76 -15.54
C CYS A 251 -28.16 -14.82 -16.64
N SER A 252 -28.36 -16.11 -16.37
CA SER A 252 -28.29 -17.13 -17.42
C SER A 252 -29.60 -17.28 -18.20
N LYS A 253 -30.75 -17.03 -17.56
CA LYS A 253 -32.07 -17.22 -18.17
C LYS A 253 -32.64 -16.00 -18.90
N GLY A 254 -31.96 -14.86 -18.88
CA GLY A 254 -32.50 -13.66 -19.51
C GLY A 254 -33.54 -12.92 -18.67
N TYR A 255 -33.73 -13.26 -17.39
CA TYR A 255 -34.87 -12.75 -16.62
C TYR A 255 -34.83 -11.22 -16.44
N TRP A 256 -33.66 -10.57 -16.53
CA TRP A 256 -33.55 -9.12 -16.53
C TRP A 256 -34.33 -8.46 -17.66
N ALA A 257 -34.47 -9.10 -18.82
CA ALA A 257 -35.21 -8.56 -19.95
C ALA A 257 -36.71 -8.43 -19.67
N GLU A 258 -37.23 -9.16 -18.67
CA GLU A 258 -38.62 -9.05 -18.21
C GLU A 258 -38.84 -7.79 -17.34
N TYR A 259 -37.77 -7.23 -16.76
CA TYR A 259 -37.80 -6.05 -15.90
C TYR A 259 -37.31 -4.81 -16.67
N LYS A 260 -38.20 -3.82 -16.86
CA LYS A 260 -37.88 -2.60 -17.64
C LYS A 260 -36.76 -1.73 -17.06
N GLU A 261 -36.34 -2.00 -15.83
CA GLU A 261 -35.33 -1.24 -15.10
C GLU A 261 -33.91 -1.75 -15.37
N GLU A 262 -33.75 -2.93 -15.99
CA GLU A 262 -32.46 -3.54 -16.28
C GLU A 262 -32.36 -3.96 -17.75
N SER A 263 -31.40 -3.40 -18.47
CA SER A 263 -31.09 -3.80 -19.85
C SER A 263 -29.62 -4.17 -19.96
N PHE A 264 -29.32 -5.46 -19.85
CA PHE A 264 -28.00 -6.00 -20.17
C PHE A 264 -28.02 -6.57 -21.59
N ALA A 265 -26.98 -6.30 -22.37
CA ALA A 265 -26.84 -6.81 -23.73
C ALA A 265 -26.44 -8.31 -23.75
N SER A 266 -25.86 -8.83 -22.66
CA SER A 266 -25.52 -10.25 -22.53
C SER A 266 -25.56 -10.76 -21.08
N GLU A 267 -25.51 -12.09 -20.94
CA GLU A 267 -25.35 -12.78 -19.63
C GLU A 267 -24.07 -12.33 -18.93
N GLU A 268 -22.94 -12.22 -19.65
CA GLU A 268 -21.67 -11.78 -19.08
C GLU A 268 -21.72 -10.34 -18.59
N GLU A 269 -22.47 -9.47 -19.28
CA GLU A 269 -22.69 -8.10 -18.83
C GLU A 269 -23.57 -8.07 -17.57
N CYS A 270 -24.63 -8.88 -17.53
CA CYS A 270 -25.46 -9.05 -16.33
C CYS A 270 -24.61 -9.51 -15.14
N LEU A 271 -23.79 -10.56 -15.30
CA LEU A 271 -22.92 -11.07 -14.24
C LEU A 271 -21.83 -10.08 -13.84
N LYS A 272 -21.24 -9.34 -14.79
CA LYS A 272 -20.26 -8.28 -14.50
C LYS A 272 -20.86 -7.09 -13.80
N ALA A 273 -22.15 -6.82 -13.98
CA ALA A 273 -22.91 -5.78 -13.27
C ALA A 273 -23.38 -6.24 -11.88
N ARG A 274 -22.87 -7.37 -11.37
CA ARG A 274 -23.17 -7.89 -10.04
C ARG A 274 -21.89 -8.00 -9.23
N ASN A 275 -21.94 -7.63 -7.96
CA ASN A 275 -20.79 -7.75 -7.07
C ASN A 275 -20.70 -9.22 -6.70
N PRO A 276 -19.72 -10.02 -7.20
CA PRO A 276 -19.58 -11.39 -6.77
C PRO A 276 -19.36 -11.36 -5.26
N ALA A 277 -20.43 -11.62 -4.50
CA ALA A 277 -20.47 -11.45 -3.07
C ALA A 277 -19.21 -12.06 -2.47
N HIS A 278 -18.47 -11.23 -1.71
CA HIS A 278 -17.26 -11.56 -0.95
C HIS A 278 -16.80 -13.00 -1.17
N LYS A 279 -16.10 -13.25 -2.27
CA LYS A 279 -15.21 -14.40 -2.31
C LYS A 279 -14.26 -14.16 -1.11
N PRO A 280 -14.13 -15.10 -0.14
CA PRO A 280 -13.09 -15.00 0.88
C PRO A 280 -11.80 -14.61 0.15
N ALA A 281 -11.13 -13.57 0.65
CA ALA A 281 -10.01 -12.92 -0.02
C ALA A 281 -9.19 -13.96 -0.81
N PRO A 282 -9.09 -13.83 -2.15
CA PRO A 282 -8.28 -14.77 -2.91
C PRO A 282 -6.91 -14.82 -2.25
N ALA A 283 -6.41 -16.04 -2.00
CA ALA A 283 -5.04 -16.23 -1.55
C ALA A 283 -4.13 -15.33 -2.40
N PRO A 284 -3.19 -14.60 -1.78
CA PRO A 284 -2.42 -13.56 -2.45
C PRO A 284 -1.92 -14.06 -3.80
N PRO A 285 -2.02 -13.25 -4.87
CA PRO A 285 -1.71 -13.68 -6.21
C PRO A 285 -0.31 -14.28 -6.19
N SER A 286 -0.21 -15.57 -6.55
CA SER A 286 1.08 -16.20 -6.79
C SER A 286 1.80 -15.34 -7.82
N VAL A 287 2.88 -14.71 -7.37
CA VAL A 287 3.69 -13.81 -8.19
C VAL A 287 4.00 -14.51 -9.52
N PRO A 288 3.65 -13.93 -10.68
CA PRO A 288 3.93 -14.57 -11.95
C PRO A 288 5.44 -14.79 -12.07
N THR A 289 5.82 -16.06 -12.23
CA THR A 289 7.19 -16.46 -12.53
C THR A 289 7.68 -15.67 -13.75
N PRO A 290 8.76 -14.88 -13.64
CA PRO A 290 9.24 -14.11 -14.77
C PRO A 290 9.63 -15.04 -15.91
N GLN A 291 9.02 -14.81 -17.08
CA GLN A 291 9.37 -15.48 -18.33
C GLN A 291 10.84 -15.15 -18.67
N PRO A 292 11.67 -16.14 -19.03
CA PRO A 292 13.10 -15.92 -19.26
C PRO A 292 13.31 -14.93 -20.41
N THR A 293 14.02 -13.84 -20.11
CA THR A 293 14.52 -12.88 -21.10
C THR A 293 15.50 -13.59 -22.04
N PRO A 294 15.36 -13.48 -23.37
CA PRO A 294 16.30 -14.09 -24.30
C PRO A 294 17.70 -13.50 -24.12
N GLU A 295 18.65 -14.40 -24.02
CA GLU A 295 20.09 -14.21 -23.84
C GLU A 295 20.69 -13.35 -24.98
N PRO A 296 21.47 -12.29 -24.69
CA PRO A 296 22.10 -11.50 -25.75
C PRO A 296 23.33 -12.23 -26.31
N GLU A 297 23.29 -12.51 -27.62
CA GLU A 297 24.44 -13.02 -28.39
C GLU A 297 25.66 -12.12 -28.24
N SER A 298 26.78 -12.75 -27.90
CA SER A 298 28.08 -12.13 -27.64
C SER A 298 28.72 -11.66 -28.96
N LYS A 299 29.00 -10.35 -29.07
CA LYS A 299 29.73 -9.78 -30.21
C LYS A 299 31.25 -9.75 -29.92
N PRO A 300 32.14 -9.91 -30.93
CA PRO A 300 33.56 -10.13 -30.70
C PRO A 300 34.31 -8.85 -30.29
N THR A 301 35.31 -9.07 -29.43
CA THR A 301 36.35 -8.14 -28.97
C THR A 301 37.08 -7.45 -30.13
N PRO A 302 37.28 -6.11 -30.09
CA PRO A 302 38.31 -5.46 -30.90
C PRO A 302 39.61 -5.28 -30.11
N ILE A 303 40.67 -5.47 -30.87
CA ILE A 303 42.10 -5.47 -30.55
C ILE A 303 42.59 -4.09 -30.10
N SER A 304 43.57 -4.11 -29.19
CA SER A 304 44.34 -2.95 -28.72
C SER A 304 44.95 -2.11 -29.84
N ALA A 305 44.90 -0.79 -29.67
CA ALA A 305 45.90 0.13 -30.18
C ALA A 305 46.23 1.15 -29.10
N SER A 306 47.51 1.17 -28.70
CA SER A 306 48.12 2.22 -27.91
C SER A 306 48.13 3.53 -28.70
N GLU A 307 47.75 4.64 -28.09
CA GLU A 307 48.33 5.93 -28.45
C GLU A 307 48.44 6.84 -27.24
N SER A 308 49.63 7.42 -27.13
CA SER A 308 50.11 8.27 -26.06
C SER A 308 49.86 9.72 -26.46
N ALA A 309 49.16 10.49 -25.63
CA ALA A 309 49.22 11.95 -25.70
C ALA A 309 48.88 12.55 -24.34
N SER A 310 49.91 13.13 -23.74
CA SER A 310 49.89 14.09 -22.66
C SER A 310 49.12 15.36 -23.06
N GLU A 311 48.17 15.82 -22.26
CA GLU A 311 47.84 17.24 -22.20
C GLU A 311 47.31 17.65 -20.83
N SER A 312 48.03 18.61 -20.25
CA SER A 312 47.77 19.32 -19.01
C SER A 312 46.69 20.38 -19.22
N VAL A 313 45.59 20.34 -18.48
CA VAL A 313 44.69 21.50 -18.35
C VAL A 313 44.21 21.68 -16.91
N THR A 314 44.71 22.78 -16.37
CA THR A 314 44.34 23.66 -15.26
C THR A 314 42.98 23.47 -14.57
N GLU A 315 43.08 23.36 -13.24
CA GLU A 315 42.05 23.48 -12.21
C GLU A 315 41.49 24.91 -12.10
N PRO A 316 40.16 25.13 -12.10
CA PRO A 316 39.59 26.39 -11.67
C PRO A 316 39.20 26.34 -10.19
N THR A 317 39.86 27.18 -9.40
CA THR A 317 39.50 27.53 -8.03
C THR A 317 38.07 28.08 -7.95
N PRO A 318 37.18 27.58 -7.08
CA PRO A 318 35.89 28.19 -6.85
C PRO A 318 36.01 29.41 -5.91
N GLU A 319 35.45 30.51 -6.39
CA GLU A 319 35.26 31.80 -5.74
C GLU A 319 34.34 31.68 -4.50
N PRO A 320 34.65 32.29 -3.35
CA PRO A 320 33.79 32.24 -2.18
C PRO A 320 32.59 33.19 -2.32
N ALA A 321 31.39 32.63 -2.12
CA ALA A 321 30.12 33.36 -2.10
C ALA A 321 30.05 34.42 -0.98
N PRO A 322 29.32 35.53 -1.18
CA PRO A 322 29.19 36.59 -0.19
C PRO A 322 28.36 36.16 1.02
N VAL A 323 28.91 36.48 2.20
CA VAL A 323 28.27 36.34 3.52
C VAL A 323 27.03 37.23 3.58
N GLN A 324 25.86 36.61 3.68
CA GLN A 324 24.61 37.31 3.90
C GLN A 324 24.41 37.54 5.40
N THR A 325 24.57 38.78 5.83
CA THR A 325 24.36 39.22 7.22
C THR A 325 22.87 39.27 7.51
N CYS A 326 22.37 38.37 8.37
CA CYS A 326 21.02 38.46 8.90
C CYS A 326 20.94 39.61 9.93
N ILE A 327 20.18 40.65 9.61
CA ILE A 327 19.76 41.70 10.54
C ILE A 327 18.59 41.13 11.36
N PRO A 328 18.60 41.19 12.71
CA PRO A 328 17.42 40.87 13.50
C PRO A 328 16.37 41.98 13.32
N GLN A 329 15.19 41.63 12.81
CA GLN A 329 14.04 42.52 12.86
C GLN A 329 13.52 42.58 14.30
N LYS A 330 13.47 43.82 14.78
CA LYS A 330 12.89 44.25 16.03
C LYS A 330 11.38 44.04 16.03
N GLU A 331 10.90 43.79 17.23
CA GLU A 331 9.54 43.87 17.74
C GLU A 331 8.74 45.03 17.13
N ASP A 332 7.49 44.75 16.75
CA ASP A 332 6.41 45.73 16.88
C ASP A 332 5.27 45.08 17.67
N GLU A 333 5.20 45.58 18.89
CA GLU A 333 4.16 45.54 19.89
C GLU A 333 3.07 46.54 19.45
N ASP A 334 1.85 46.10 19.12
CA ASP A 334 0.61 46.75 19.58
C ASP A 334 -0.68 46.09 19.04
N ARG A 335 -1.64 46.02 19.97
CA ARG A 335 -3.11 45.92 19.84
C ARG A 335 -3.83 44.56 19.86
#